data_AF-A0A354YXS2-F1
#
_entry.id   AF-A0A354YXS2-F1
#
_cell.length_a   1.000
_cell.length_b   1.000
_cell.length_c   1.000
_cell.angle_alpha   90.00
_cell.angle_beta   90.00
_cell.angle_gamma   90.00
#
_symmetry.space_group_name_H-M   'P 1'
#
loop_
_entity.id
_entity.type
_entity.pdbx_description
1 polymer ?
#
loop_
_entity_poly.entity_id
_entity_poly.type
_entity_poly.pdbx_seq_one_letter_code
_entity_poly.pdbx_strand_id
1 'polypeptide(L)'
;MFTVKVPATSANLGPGFDTLGLALQLYLEIKVKIIPPSGGIRFFVDGEEYPEEIFGDNLLYQAMKIVFAEAHVVEVPGLELTINSSIPPGKGLGSSAAAIVAGLYAANEVLE
;
A
#
# COMPACT_ATOMS: atom_id res chain seq x y z
N MET A 1 -8.77 5.74 -12.56
CA MET A 1 -8.29 6.22 -11.26
C MET A 1 -9.21 5.67 -10.21
N PHE A 2 -8.67 5.10 -9.15
CA PHE A 2 -9.45 4.54 -8.04
C PHE A 2 -8.77 4.86 -6.71
N THR A 3 -9.45 4.59 -5.59
CA THR A 3 -8.92 4.79 -4.24
C THR A 3 -9.01 3.50 -3.45
N VAL A 4 -7.89 3.08 -2.88
CA VAL A 4 -7.82 1.97 -1.92
C VAL A 4 -7.80 2.57 -0.53
N LYS A 5 -8.66 2.05 0.36
CA LYS A 5 -8.75 2.48 1.75
C LYS A 5 -8.57 1.27 2.67
N VAL A 6 -7.46 1.25 3.42
CA VAL A 6 -7.10 0.13 4.30
C VAL A 6 -7.15 0.59 5.76
N PRO A 7 -7.88 -0.12 6.64
CA PRO A 7 -7.96 0.24 8.03
C PRO A 7 -6.66 -0.09 8.78
N ALA A 8 -6.37 0.71 9.81
CA ALA A 8 -5.48 0.36 10.89
C ALA A 8 -6.00 -0.87 11.62
N THR A 9 -5.11 -1.54 12.36
CA THR A 9 -5.46 -2.73 13.13
C THR A 9 -4.92 -2.69 14.54
N SER A 10 -5.64 -3.31 15.47
CA SER A 10 -5.13 -3.70 16.79
C SER A 10 -5.01 -5.22 16.84
N ALA A 11 -3.81 -5.72 17.14
CA ALA A 11 -3.54 -7.15 17.27
C ALA A 11 -3.62 -7.61 18.72
N ASN A 12 -3.63 -8.93 18.92
CA ASN A 12 -3.58 -9.66 20.20
C ASN A 12 -4.83 -9.52 21.08
N LEU A 13 -5.36 -8.31 21.29
CA LEU A 13 -6.57 -8.03 22.08
C LEU A 13 -6.55 -8.72 23.47
N GLY A 14 -5.41 -8.69 24.15
CA GLY A 14 -5.21 -9.37 25.45
C GLY A 14 -4.68 -10.80 25.27
N PRO A 15 -5.43 -11.85 25.69
CA PRO A 15 -4.95 -13.23 25.63
C PRO A 15 -4.90 -13.81 24.22
N GLY A 16 -5.43 -13.13 23.20
CA GLY A 16 -5.46 -13.57 21.81
C GLY A 16 -4.14 -13.36 21.05
N PHE A 17 -3.00 -13.51 21.74
CA PHE A 17 -1.67 -13.29 21.16
C PHE A 17 -1.47 -14.09 19.87
N ASP A 18 -0.92 -13.43 18.84
CA ASP A 18 -0.68 -13.98 17.49
C ASP A 18 -1.92 -14.58 16.80
N THR A 19 -3.13 -14.23 17.25
CA THR A 19 -4.37 -14.82 16.73
C THR A 19 -5.43 -13.76 16.44
N LEU A 20 -5.74 -12.92 17.42
CA LEU A 20 -6.83 -11.95 17.30
C LEU A 20 -6.36 -10.65 16.65
N GLY A 21 -7.20 -10.09 15.78
CA GLY A 21 -7.00 -8.79 15.17
C GLY A 21 -8.33 -8.07 14.99
N LEU A 22 -8.33 -6.75 15.15
CA LEU A 22 -9.49 -5.89 14.96
C LEU A 22 -9.13 -4.74 14.03
N ALA A 23 -9.90 -4.57 12.95
CA ALA A 23 -9.81 -3.39 12.09
C ALA A 23 -10.45 -2.17 12.77
N LEU A 24 -9.82 -1.01 12.61
CA LEU A 24 -10.22 0.25 13.24
C LEU A 24 -10.64 1.28 12.19
N GLN A 25 -11.49 2.24 12.57
CA GLN A 25 -11.91 3.36 11.71
C GLN A 25 -10.85 4.47 11.61
N LEU A 26 -9.60 4.08 11.34
CA LEU A 26 -8.44 4.94 11.10
C LEU A 26 -7.72 4.36 9.89
N TYR A 27 -7.35 5.17 8.89
CA TYR A 27 -7.08 4.61 7.56
C TYR A 27 -5.78 5.09 6.93
N LEU A 28 -5.25 4.20 6.09
CA LEU A 28 -4.35 4.50 4.99
C LEU A 28 -5.18 4.57 3.71
N GLU A 29 -5.12 5.69 3.00
CA GLU A 29 -5.75 5.91 1.70
C GLU A 29 -4.67 6.02 0.62
N ILE A 30 -4.84 5.30 -0.48
CA ILE A 30 -4.01 5.40 -1.67
C ILE A 30 -4.90 5.73 -2.85
N LYS A 31 -4.66 6.87 -3.48
CA LYS A 31 -5.25 7.19 -4.78
C LYS A 31 -4.32 6.65 -5.86
N VAL A 32 -4.86 5.78 -6.72
CA VAL A 32 -4.12 5.12 -7.79
C VAL A 32 -4.58 5.68 -9.13
N LYS A 33 -3.64 6.24 -9.89
CA LYS A 33 -3.87 6.67 -11.26
C LYS A 33 -2.94 5.88 -12.18
N ILE A 34 -3.56 5.11 -13.07
CA ILE A 34 -2.86 4.38 -14.13
C ILE A 34 -2.45 5.39 -15.21
N ILE A 35 -1.19 5.35 -15.61
CA ILE A 35 -0.57 6.19 -16.63
C ILE A 35 0.21 5.29 -17.63
N PRO A 36 0.68 5.82 -18.76
CA PRO A 36 1.47 5.04 -19.70
C PRO A 36 2.72 4.43 -19.05
N PRO A 37 3.18 3.23 -19.47
CA PRO A 37 4.37 2.57 -18.92
C PRO A 37 5.63 3.46 -18.89
N SER A 38 5.79 4.36 -19.87
CA SER A 38 6.89 5.33 -19.93
C SER A 38 6.95 6.31 -18.77
N GLY A 39 5.87 6.45 -18.00
CA GLY A 39 5.83 7.32 -16.82
C GLY A 39 6.34 6.65 -15.54
N GLY A 40 6.63 5.35 -15.56
CA GLY A 40 7.15 4.62 -14.40
C GLY A 40 6.17 4.58 -13.22
N ILE A 41 6.68 4.25 -12.03
CA ILE A 41 5.93 4.25 -10.79
C ILE A 41 6.35 5.47 -9.98
N ARG A 42 5.39 6.27 -9.54
CA ARG A 42 5.61 7.53 -8.84
C ARG A 42 4.79 7.55 -7.56
N PHE A 43 5.47 7.78 -6.43
CA PHE A 43 4.81 7.91 -5.14
C PHE A 43 4.72 9.38 -4.74
N PHE A 44 3.56 9.79 -4.24
CA PHE A 44 3.35 11.11 -3.68
C PHE A 44 2.91 10.97 -2.23
N VAL A 45 3.65 11.57 -1.30
CA VAL A 45 3.35 11.60 0.13
C VAL A 45 3.24 13.07 0.53
N ASP A 46 2.12 13.45 1.12
CA ASP A 46 1.84 14.85 1.53
C ASP A 46 2.02 15.90 0.41
N GLY A 47 1.81 15.47 -0.85
CA GLY A 47 1.92 16.33 -2.03
C GLY A 47 3.32 16.42 -2.63
N GLU A 48 4.32 15.80 -2.00
CA GLU A 48 5.69 15.72 -2.50
C GLU A 48 5.96 14.36 -3.14
N GLU A 49 6.71 14.37 -4.24
CA GLU A 49 7.14 13.14 -4.90
C GLU A 49 8.25 12.48 -4.09
N TYR A 50 8.03 11.22 -3.74
CA TYR A 50 8.99 10.41 -3.00
C TYR A 50 10.09 9.95 -3.96
N PRO A 51 11.39 10.11 -3.62
CA PRO A 51 12.50 9.68 -4.48
C PRO A 51 12.45 8.18 -4.80
N GLU A 52 12.74 7.80 -6.05
CA GLU A 52 12.71 6.40 -6.48
C GLU A 52 13.75 5.53 -5.74
N GLU A 53 14.87 6.10 -5.33
CA GLU A 53 15.98 5.39 -4.68
C GLU A 53 15.57 4.75 -3.35
N ILE A 54 14.53 5.28 -2.70
CA ILE A 54 14.03 4.78 -1.41
C ILE A 54 12.79 3.89 -1.56
N PHE A 55 12.33 3.61 -2.79
CA PHE A 55 11.22 2.69 -3.02
C PHE A 55 11.52 1.27 -2.55
N GLY A 56 12.80 0.88 -2.57
CA GLY A 56 13.25 -0.44 -2.13
C GLY A 56 12.75 -0.80 -0.74
N ASP A 57 12.64 0.17 0.17
CA ASP A 57 12.19 -0.02 1.56
C ASP A 57 10.68 0.21 1.75
N ASN A 58 9.98 0.64 0.69
CA ASN A 58 8.55 0.91 0.75
C ASN A 58 7.75 -0.40 0.68
N LEU A 59 7.13 -0.80 1.80
CA LEU A 59 6.36 -2.04 1.92
C LEU A 59 5.17 -2.14 0.95
N LEU A 60 4.53 -1.02 0.61
CA LEU A 60 3.45 -0.97 -0.38
C LEU A 60 4.02 -1.34 -1.76
N TYR A 61 5.15 -0.74 -2.15
CA TYR A 61 5.80 -1.07 -3.43
C TYR A 61 6.29 -2.52 -3.47
N GLN A 62 6.91 -3.01 -2.40
CA GLN A 62 7.31 -4.41 -2.28
C GLN A 62 6.12 -5.36 -2.46
N ALA A 63 4.99 -5.07 -1.82
CA ALA A 63 3.77 -5.86 -1.95
C ALA A 63 3.22 -5.85 -3.38
N MET A 64 3.20 -4.69 -4.05
CA MET A 64 2.77 -4.62 -5.46
C MET A 64 3.63 -5.49 -6.38
N LYS A 65 4.97 -5.45 -6.19
CA LYS A 65 5.89 -6.29 -6.97
C LYS A 65 5.62 -7.78 -6.81
N ILE A 66 5.22 -8.23 -5.62
CA ILE A 66 4.85 -9.63 -5.38
C ILE A 66 3.64 -10.01 -6.24
N VAL A 67 2.59 -9.19 -6.26
CA VAL A 67 1.38 -9.45 -7.06
C VAL A 67 1.70 -9.46 -8.56
N PHE A 68 2.45 -8.48 -9.06
CA PHE A 68 2.83 -8.44 -10.47
C PHE A 68 3.71 -9.63 -10.89
N ALA A 69 4.62 -10.05 -10.01
CA ALA A 69 5.44 -11.24 -10.26
C ALA A 69 4.58 -12.52 -10.30
N GLU A 70 3.68 -12.71 -9.33
CA GLU A 70 2.79 -13.88 -9.27
C GLU A 70 1.82 -13.93 -10.46
N ALA A 71 1.34 -12.77 -10.91
CA ALA A 71 0.50 -12.65 -12.10
C ALA A 71 1.26 -12.72 -13.44
N HIS A 72 2.59 -12.94 -13.41
CA HIS A 72 3.45 -13.03 -14.60
C HIS A 72 3.34 -11.80 -15.52
N VAL A 73 3.20 -10.61 -14.93
CA VAL A 73 3.10 -9.34 -15.67
C VAL A 73 4.44 -9.02 -16.33
N VAL A 74 4.45 -8.95 -17.65
CA VAL A 74 5.66 -8.69 -18.45
C VAL A 74 5.98 -7.19 -18.50
N GLU A 75 4.96 -6.34 -18.62
CA GLU A 75 5.08 -4.89 -18.63
C GLU A 75 4.14 -4.31 -17.57
N VAL A 76 4.71 -3.74 -16.51
CA VAL A 76 3.94 -3.08 -15.46
C VAL A 76 3.46 -1.72 -16.01
N PRO A 77 2.17 -1.39 -15.88
CA PRO A 77 1.70 -0.06 -16.27
C PRO A 77 2.38 1.01 -15.42
N GLY A 78 2.49 2.23 -15.95
CA GLY A 78 2.94 3.34 -15.13
C GLY A 78 1.86 3.70 -14.10
N LEU A 79 2.27 4.10 -12.90
CA LEU A 79 1.35 4.38 -11.79
C LEU A 79 1.74 5.66 -11.06
N GLU A 80 0.78 6.55 -10.81
CA GLU A 80 0.89 7.62 -9.83
C GLU A 80 0.08 7.22 -8.58
N LEU A 81 0.77 7.14 -7.45
CA LEU A 81 0.25 6.65 -6.18
C LEU A 81 0.31 7.78 -5.15
N THR A 82 -0.82 8.40 -4.84
CA THR A 82 -0.89 9.41 -3.76
C THR A 82 -1.29 8.74 -2.46
N ILE A 83 -0.39 8.76 -1.48
CA ILE A 83 -0.55 8.13 -0.18
C ILE A 83 -0.96 9.20 0.84
N ASN A 84 -2.03 8.93 1.59
CA ASN A 84 -2.43 9.70 2.76
C ASN A 84 -2.73 8.73 3.90
N SER A 85 -2.01 8.84 5.02
CA SER A 85 -2.19 7.95 6.16
C SER A 85 -2.45 8.72 7.43
N SER A 86 -3.55 8.40 8.10
CA SER A 86 -3.80 8.84 9.48
C SER A 86 -3.26 7.84 10.51
N ILE A 87 -2.66 6.72 10.08
CA ILE A 87 -2.19 5.65 10.97
C ILE A 87 -0.77 5.99 11.46
N PRO A 88 -0.57 6.27 12.76
CA PRO A 88 0.74 6.64 13.26
C PRO A 88 1.71 5.44 13.24
N PRO A 89 2.90 5.58 12.64
CA PRO A 89 3.88 4.51 12.56
C PRO A 89 4.43 4.16 13.96
N GLY A 90 4.75 2.88 14.18
CA GLY A 90 5.38 2.42 15.42
C GLY A 90 4.49 2.48 16.67
N LYS A 91 3.18 2.71 16.54
CA LYS A 91 2.24 2.79 17.68
C LYS A 91 1.41 1.53 17.92
N GLY A 92 1.80 0.41 17.30
CA GLY A 92 1.03 -0.85 17.40
C GLY A 92 -0.31 -0.82 16.68
N LEU A 93 -0.52 0.12 15.76
CA LEU A 93 -1.76 0.28 14.98
C LEU A 93 -1.69 -0.32 13.56
N GLY A 94 -0.75 -1.24 13.33
CA GLY A 94 -0.68 -1.97 12.08
C GLY A 94 -0.36 -1.14 10.83
N SER A 95 0.33 0.00 10.95
CA SER A 95 0.66 0.86 9.79
C SER A 95 1.40 0.11 8.67
N SER A 96 2.40 -0.71 9.01
CA SER A 96 3.11 -1.56 8.05
C SER A 96 2.19 -2.62 7.41
N ALA A 97 1.33 -3.25 8.20
CA ALA A 97 0.36 -4.23 7.70
C ALA A 97 -0.64 -3.58 6.74
N ALA A 98 -1.11 -2.38 7.07
CA ALA A 98 -1.98 -1.60 6.20
C ALA A 98 -1.29 -1.28 4.87
N ALA A 99 -0.02 -0.85 4.88
CA ALA A 99 0.75 -0.58 3.66
C ALA A 99 0.90 -1.82 2.77
N ILE A 100 1.18 -2.99 3.35
CA ILE A 100 1.28 -4.25 2.62
C ILE A 100 -0.05 -4.61 1.97
N VAL A 101 -1.14 -4.65 2.74
CA VAL A 101 -2.48 -4.97 2.22
C VAL A 101 -2.90 -3.99 1.13
N ALA A 102 -2.58 -2.70 1.30
CA ALA A 102 -2.91 -1.67 0.34
C ALA A 102 -2.14 -1.85 -0.98
N GLY A 103 -0.86 -2.23 -0.92
CA GLY A 103 -0.06 -2.57 -2.10
C GLY A 103 -0.54 -3.83 -2.81
N LEU A 104 -0.87 -4.89 -2.06
CA LEU A 104 -1.44 -6.12 -2.63
C LEU A 104 -2.76 -5.82 -3.37
N TYR A 105 -3.67 -5.13 -2.70
CA TYR A 105 -4.99 -4.82 -3.25
C TYR A 105 -4.89 -3.85 -4.43
N ALA A 106 -4.08 -2.79 -4.32
CA ALA A 106 -3.89 -1.84 -5.41
C ALA A 106 -3.30 -2.51 -6.66
N ALA A 107 -2.33 -3.41 -6.50
CA ALA A 107 -1.79 -4.16 -7.63
C ALA A 107 -2.83 -5.10 -8.25
N ASN A 108 -3.64 -5.79 -7.44
CA ASN A 108 -4.73 -6.63 -7.95
C ASN A 108 -5.72 -5.81 -8.80
N GLU A 109 -6.17 -4.66 -8.29
CA GLU A 109 -7.09 -3.76 -9.01
C GLU A 109 -6.48 -3.16 -10.28
N VAL A 110 -5.16 -3.04 -10.37
CA VAL A 110 -4.48 -2.62 -11.60
C VAL A 110 -4.54 -3.71 -12.68
N LEU A 111 -4.73 -4.97 -12.30
CA LEU A 111 -4.78 -6.11 -13.21
C LEU A 111 -6.20 -6.48 -13.67
N GLU A 112 -7.24 -5.92 -13.03
CA GLU A 112 -8.65 -6.06 -13.43
C GLU A 112 -9.03 -5.10 -14.57
#